data_AF-A0AAV4TQK3-F1
#
_entry.id   AF-A0AAV4TQK3-F1
#
_cell.length_a   1.000
_cell.length_b   1.000
_cell.length_c   1.000
_cell.angle_alpha   90.00
_cell.angle_beta   90.00
_cell.angle_gamma   90.00
#
_symmetry.space_group_name_H-M   'P 1'
#
loop_
_entity.id
_entity.type
_entity.pdbx_description
1 polymer ?
#
loop_
_entity_poly.entity_id
_entity_poly.type
_entity_poly.pdbx_seq_one_letter_code
_entity_poly.pdbx_strand_id
1 'polypeptide(L)'
;MGKRPDGSFYGKGGTDYSILQIPRNMCLSAMTSLIAKIMSFGNIDDKGEWTGMMGMLKKNETDIAIGWVANTYLRNTIADFSFPHIITANVFVTASPQVLQREYPFIIPFQFPVQTIYFFPLLRRLRAVQELESPRLHVLLVPLQADSGAQLLSDLLAGLMIPSKGDSP
;
A
#
# COMPACT_ATOMS: atom_id res chain seq x y z
N MET A 1 27.79 -8.93 20.36
CA MET A 1 28.20 -9.70 21.55
C MET A 1 29.65 -10.11 21.36
N GLY A 2 30.47 -10.07 22.40
CA GLY A 2 31.87 -10.52 22.34
C GLY A 2 32.08 -11.76 23.20
N LYS A 3 33.11 -12.55 22.90
CA LYS A 3 33.51 -13.72 23.69
C LYS A 3 34.84 -13.41 24.36
N ARG A 4 34.97 -13.72 25.65
CA ARG A 4 36.22 -13.62 26.40
C ARG A 4 37.06 -14.89 26.22
N PRO A 5 38.37 -14.83 26.51
CA PRO A 5 39.27 -16.00 26.45
C PRO A 5 38.83 -17.16 27.35
N ASP A 6 38.14 -16.88 28.46
CA ASP A 6 37.57 -17.85 29.41
C ASP A 6 36.31 -18.57 28.86
N GLY A 7 35.87 -18.24 27.65
CA GLY A 7 34.66 -18.80 27.04
C GLY A 7 33.35 -18.11 27.43
N SER A 8 33.38 -17.16 28.38
CA SER A 8 32.23 -16.36 28.77
C SER A 8 31.90 -15.30 27.71
N PHE A 9 30.63 -14.89 27.65
CA PHE A 9 30.18 -13.85 26.73
C PHE A 9 29.99 -12.53 27.45
N TYR A 10 30.31 -11.44 26.77
CA TYR A 10 30.08 -10.08 27.24
C TYR A 10 29.25 -9.25 26.24
N GLY A 11 28.45 -8.34 26.79
CA GLY A 11 27.67 -7.39 26.02
C GLY A 11 28.60 -6.41 25.30
N LYS A 12 28.33 -6.12 24.03
CA LYS A 12 29.11 -5.15 23.23
C LYS A 12 28.25 -3.94 22.82
N GLY A 13 27.05 -3.79 23.40
CA GLY A 13 26.07 -2.77 23.04
C GLY A 13 24.64 -3.14 23.45
N GLY A 14 23.68 -2.26 23.15
CA GLY A 14 22.27 -2.38 23.52
C GLY A 14 21.87 -1.50 24.71
N THR A 15 20.58 -1.28 24.88
CA THR A 15 20.01 -0.46 25.97
C THR A 15 20.37 -1.07 27.33
N ASP A 16 20.10 -2.36 27.51
CA ASP A 16 20.36 -3.09 28.77
C ASP A 16 21.86 -3.08 29.13
N TYR A 17 22.75 -3.15 28.13
CA TYR A 17 24.19 -3.03 28.35
C TYR A 17 24.60 -1.62 28.78
N SER A 18 23.97 -0.59 28.23
CA SER A 18 24.22 0.80 28.60
C SER A 18 23.75 1.08 30.03
N ILE A 19 22.58 0.53 30.40
CA ILE A 19 22.07 0.60 31.77
C ILE A 19 23.02 -0.11 32.74
N LEU A 20 23.55 -1.29 32.39
CA LEU A 20 24.49 -2.05 33.22
C LEU A 20 25.84 -1.32 33.44
N GLN A 21 26.26 -0.47 32.50
CA GLN A 21 27.50 0.32 32.67
C GLN A 21 27.39 1.37 33.77
N ILE A 22 26.20 1.91 34.02
CA ILE A 22 25.98 2.94 35.06
C ILE A 22 26.37 2.43 36.45
N PRO A 23 25.75 1.35 36.99
CA PRO A 23 26.09 0.84 38.31
C PRO A 23 27.52 0.28 38.36
N ARG A 24 28.02 -0.30 37.26
CA ARG A 24 29.41 -0.77 37.16
C ARG A 24 30.41 0.36 37.41
N ASN A 25 30.17 1.53 36.82
CA ASN A 25 31.07 2.68 36.95
C ASN A 25 30.88 3.42 38.28
N MET A 26 29.69 3.35 38.89
CA MET A 26 29.39 4.04 40.15
C MET A 26 29.82 3.29 41.40
N CYS A 27 29.57 1.97 41.47
CA CYS A 27 29.72 1.24 42.73
C CYS A 27 30.09 -0.24 42.57
N LEU A 28 29.79 -0.85 41.42
CA LEU A 28 29.92 -2.30 41.18
C LEU A 28 31.04 -2.61 40.17
N SER A 29 32.27 -2.15 40.47
CA SER A 29 33.43 -2.33 39.58
C SER A 29 33.82 -3.79 39.35
N ALA A 30 33.50 -4.68 40.30
CA ALA A 30 33.79 -6.13 40.22
C ALA A 30 32.71 -6.95 39.48
N MET A 31 31.67 -6.31 38.93
CA MET A 31 30.56 -7.03 38.30
C MET A 31 31.01 -7.77 37.03
N THR A 32 31.17 -9.08 37.15
CA THR A 32 31.52 -9.95 36.02
C THR A 32 30.23 -10.26 35.25
N SER A 33 30.07 -9.66 34.07
CA SER A 33 28.92 -9.95 33.22
C SER A 33 29.02 -11.37 32.70
N LEU A 34 28.26 -12.29 33.29
CA LEU A 34 27.95 -13.59 32.72
C LEU A 34 26.66 -13.42 31.93
N ILE A 35 26.74 -13.36 30.61
CA ILE A 35 25.53 -13.55 29.82
C ILE A 35 25.19 -15.03 29.93
N ALA A 36 24.03 -15.32 30.52
CA ALA A 36 23.51 -16.67 30.66
C ALA A 36 23.63 -17.39 29.31
N LYS A 37 24.24 -18.59 29.34
CA LYS A 37 24.38 -19.50 28.19
C LYS A 37 23.03 -19.87 27.55
N ILE A 38 21.92 -19.56 28.24
CA ILE A 38 20.56 -19.95 27.90
C ILE A 38 19.73 -18.68 27.66
N MET A 39 19.29 -18.48 26.41
CA MET A 39 18.44 -17.36 25.97
C MET A 39 16.96 -17.56 26.38
N SER A 40 16.70 -17.85 27.65
CA SER A 40 15.33 -17.98 28.17
C SER A 40 15.21 -17.20 29.46
N PHE A 41 14.13 -16.39 29.57
CA PHE A 41 13.80 -15.68 30.80
C PHE A 41 13.56 -16.66 31.95
N GLY A 42 12.97 -17.81 31.65
CA GLY A 42 12.60 -18.84 32.62
C GLY A 42 11.10 -18.98 32.79
N ASN A 43 10.69 -20.24 32.82
CA ASN A 43 9.34 -20.68 33.17
C ASN A 43 9.43 -21.86 34.14
N ILE A 44 8.34 -22.15 34.82
CA ILE A 44 8.19 -23.34 35.65
C ILE A 44 8.04 -24.54 34.71
N ASP A 45 8.88 -25.56 34.86
CA ASP A 45 8.79 -26.81 34.11
C ASP A 45 7.76 -27.77 34.70
N ASP A 46 7.57 -28.94 34.07
CA ASP A 46 6.63 -29.97 34.52
C ASP A 46 6.93 -30.51 35.93
N LYS A 47 8.15 -30.27 36.44
CA LYS A 47 8.60 -30.68 37.78
C LYS A 47 8.41 -29.57 38.81
N GLY A 48 7.90 -28.42 38.42
CA GLY A 48 7.75 -27.26 39.31
C GLY A 48 9.03 -26.44 39.48
N GLU A 49 10.08 -26.70 38.70
CA GLU A 49 11.35 -26.02 38.82
C GLU A 49 11.50 -24.87 37.83
N TRP A 50 12.18 -23.81 38.27
CA TRP A 50 12.44 -22.67 37.42
C TRP A 50 13.58 -22.96 36.44
N THR A 51 13.33 -22.66 35.17
CA THR A 51 14.32 -22.78 34.09
C THR A 51 14.91 -21.41 33.72
N GLY A 52 15.87 -21.37 32.80
CA GLY A 52 16.43 -20.13 32.25
C GLY A 52 17.05 -19.22 33.31
N MET A 53 16.99 -17.90 33.08
CA MET A 53 17.57 -16.91 34.01
C MET A 53 16.93 -16.96 35.40
N MET A 54 15.61 -17.11 35.51
CA MET A 54 14.94 -17.27 36.81
C MET A 54 15.44 -18.50 37.57
N GLY A 55 15.71 -19.60 36.88
CA GLY A 55 16.28 -20.81 37.47
C GLY A 55 17.68 -20.60 38.02
N MET A 56 18.53 -19.85 37.29
CA MET A 56 19.88 -19.51 37.74
C MET A 56 19.86 -18.62 38.99
N LEU A 57 18.93 -17.65 39.05
CA LEU A 57 18.71 -16.83 40.25
C LEU A 57 18.30 -17.70 41.44
N LYS A 58 17.29 -18.57 41.28
CA LYS A 58 16.82 -19.46 42.35
C LYS A 58 17.92 -20.39 42.88
N LYS A 59 18.85 -20.81 42.01
CA LYS A 59 19.98 -21.69 42.35
C LYS A 59 21.23 -20.95 42.83
N ASN A 60 21.18 -19.62 42.95
CA ASN A 60 22.33 -18.76 43.28
C ASN A 60 23.53 -18.95 42.33
N GLU A 61 23.27 -19.29 41.06
CA GLU A 61 24.30 -19.36 40.02
C GLU A 61 24.61 -17.98 39.41
N THR A 62 23.77 -16.98 39.71
CA THR A 62 23.90 -15.60 39.25
C THR A 62 23.28 -14.67 40.28
N ASP A 63 23.94 -13.55 40.57
CA ASP A 63 23.48 -12.58 41.58
C ASP A 63 22.47 -11.58 41.01
N ILE A 64 22.62 -11.21 39.73
CA ILE A 64 21.79 -10.20 39.05
C ILE A 64 21.47 -10.67 37.64
N ALA A 65 20.19 -10.69 37.30
CA ALA A 65 19.72 -10.87 35.93
C ALA A 65 19.18 -9.53 35.38
N ILE A 66 19.68 -9.12 34.21
CA ILE A 66 19.19 -7.93 33.50
C ILE A 66 18.61 -8.36 32.16
N GLY A 67 17.41 -7.87 31.86
CA GLY A 67 16.77 -8.03 30.58
C GLY A 67 15.32 -7.56 30.62
N TRP A 68 14.62 -7.75 29.51
CA TRP A 68 13.18 -7.47 29.39
C TRP A 68 12.32 -8.54 30.07
N VAL A 69 12.56 -8.73 31.37
CA VAL A 69 11.83 -9.69 32.19
C VAL A 69 10.56 -9.05 32.71
N ALA A 70 9.41 -9.59 32.31
CA ALA A 70 8.13 -9.19 32.88
C ALA A 70 8.11 -9.49 34.39
N ASN A 71 7.76 -8.46 35.17
CA ASN A 71 7.50 -8.57 36.60
C ASN A 71 6.10 -9.19 36.79
N THR A 72 6.07 -10.46 37.22
CA THR A 72 4.82 -11.21 37.47
C THR A 72 4.81 -11.72 38.90
N TYR A 73 3.62 -11.99 39.45
CA TYR A 73 3.46 -12.49 40.81
C TYR A 73 4.36 -13.71 41.09
N LEU A 74 4.34 -14.71 40.21
CA LEU A 74 5.15 -15.92 40.36
C LEU A 74 6.65 -15.67 40.31
N ARG A 75 7.12 -14.65 39.59
CA ARG A 75 8.55 -14.32 39.53
C ARG A 75 9.02 -13.57 40.78
N ASN A 76 8.14 -12.78 41.41
CA ASN A 76 8.44 -12.11 42.68
C ASN A 76 8.60 -13.09 43.85
N THR A 77 8.15 -14.35 43.72
CA THR A 77 8.32 -15.33 44.81
C THR A 77 9.74 -15.89 44.89
N ILE A 78 10.58 -15.65 43.89
CA ILE A 78 11.94 -16.21 43.80
C ILE A 78 13.03 -15.16 43.62
N ALA A 79 12.69 -13.94 43.23
CA ALA A 79 13.65 -12.86 43.05
C ALA A 79 12.99 -11.51 43.31
N ASP A 80 13.76 -10.60 43.90
CA ASP A 80 13.36 -9.22 44.08
C ASP A 80 13.60 -8.44 42.78
N PHE A 81 12.60 -7.68 42.35
CA PHE A 81 12.69 -6.81 41.19
C PHE A 81 13.00 -5.38 41.62
N SER A 82 13.87 -4.71 40.87
CA SER A 82 14.02 -3.26 40.97
C SER A 82 12.77 -2.55 40.43
N PHE A 83 12.72 -1.23 40.63
CA PHE A 83 11.68 -0.41 40.02
C PHE A 83 11.72 -0.59 38.48
N PRO A 84 10.56 -0.83 37.82
CA PRO A 84 10.53 -1.09 36.39
C PRO A 84 11.06 0.11 35.62
N HIS A 85 12.15 -0.11 34.87
CA HIS A 85 12.74 0.93 34.01
C HIS A 85 11.95 1.12 32.71
N ILE A 86 11.07 0.17 32.36
CA ILE A 86 10.15 0.23 31.23
C ILE A 86 8.79 -0.32 31.69
N ILE A 87 7.74 0.44 31.45
CA ILE A 87 6.34 0.02 31.65
C ILE A 87 5.70 0.01 30.27
N THR A 88 5.24 -1.17 29.84
CA THR A 88 4.58 -1.37 28.55
C THR A 88 3.32 -2.20 28.72
N ALA A 89 2.45 -2.15 27.72
CA ALA A 89 1.22 -2.94 27.65
C ALA A 89 1.30 -3.97 26.52
N ASN A 90 0.59 -5.07 26.68
CA ASN A 90 0.40 -6.03 25.60
C ASN A 90 -0.52 -5.41 24.54
N VAL A 91 -0.01 -5.29 23.32
CA VAL A 91 -0.77 -4.79 22.17
C VAL A 91 -0.79 -5.84 21.08
N PHE A 92 -1.92 -5.95 20.38
CA PHE A 92 -2.01 -6.78 19.19
C PHE A 92 -1.40 -6.01 18.02
N VAL A 93 -0.40 -6.61 17.37
CA VAL A 93 0.20 -6.08 16.15
C VAL A 93 -0.35 -6.87 14.98
N THR A 94 -1.11 -6.20 14.11
CA THR A 94 -1.60 -6.76 12.85
C THR A 94 -0.92 -6.08 11.68
N ALA A 95 -0.90 -6.74 10.53
CA ALA A 95 -0.49 -6.07 9.29
C ALA A 95 -1.40 -4.86 9.04
N SER A 96 -0.83 -3.76 8.53
CA SER A 96 -1.63 -2.63 8.07
C SER A 96 -2.59 -3.13 6.99
N PRO A 97 -3.88 -2.75 7.02
CA PRO A 97 -4.81 -3.12 5.96
C PRO A 97 -4.27 -2.60 4.63
N GLN A 98 -4.32 -3.44 3.59
CA GLN A 98 -4.08 -2.98 2.24
C GLN A 98 -5.31 -2.18 1.79
N VAL A 99 -5.09 -0.95 1.32
CA VAL A 99 -6.16 -0.16 0.70
C VAL A 99 -6.47 -0.81 -0.64
N LEU A 100 -7.54 -1.60 -0.71
CA LEU A 100 -8.06 -2.08 -1.97
C LEU A 100 -8.60 -0.87 -2.74
N GLN A 101 -7.93 -0.49 -3.83
CA GLN A 101 -8.47 0.48 -4.78
C GLN A 101 -9.68 -0.17 -5.45
N ARG A 102 -10.86 0.07 -4.87
CA ARG A 102 -12.11 -0.46 -5.39
C ARG A 102 -12.51 0.40 -6.58
N GLU A 103 -12.31 -0.12 -7.79
CA GLU A 103 -12.86 0.51 -8.98
C GLU A 103 -14.39 0.44 -8.90
N TYR A 104 -15.06 1.60 -9.02
CA TYR A 104 -16.53 1.75 -9.02
C TYR A 104 -17.26 1.39 -7.71
N PRO A 105 -16.93 2.00 -6.55
CA PRO A 105 -17.62 1.74 -5.28
C PRO A 105 -19.12 2.08 -5.33
N PHE A 106 -19.52 2.96 -6.26
CA PHE A 106 -20.90 3.39 -6.45
C PHE A 106 -21.78 2.39 -7.20
N ILE A 107 -21.21 1.44 -7.95
CA ILE A 107 -21.98 0.48 -8.77
C ILE A 107 -22.35 -0.77 -7.97
N ILE A 108 -21.50 -1.15 -7.01
CA ILE A 108 -21.61 -2.37 -6.19
C ILE A 108 -22.86 -2.48 -5.31
N PRO A 109 -23.43 -1.41 -4.72
CA PRO A 109 -24.61 -1.55 -3.87
C PRO A 109 -25.91 -1.81 -4.67
N PHE A 110 -25.90 -1.67 -6.00
CA PHE A 110 -27.09 -1.84 -6.83
C PHE A 110 -27.10 -3.19 -7.54
N GLN A 111 -28.22 -3.92 -7.48
CA GLN A 111 -28.39 -5.17 -8.22
C GLN A 111 -28.47 -4.90 -9.73
N PHE A 112 -28.05 -5.87 -10.58
CA PHE A 112 -28.08 -5.77 -12.04
C PHE A 112 -29.41 -5.22 -12.62
N PRO A 113 -30.60 -5.62 -12.13
CA PRO A 113 -31.87 -5.08 -12.65
C PRO A 113 -32.05 -3.57 -12.41
N VAL A 114 -31.47 -3.03 -11.33
CA VAL A 114 -31.56 -1.60 -11.01
C VAL A 114 -30.62 -0.80 -11.90
N GLN A 115 -29.44 -1.33 -12.19
CA GLN A 115 -28.48 -0.70 -13.09
C GLN A 115 -29.03 -0.59 -14.52
N THR A 116 -29.69 -1.64 -15.02
CA THR A 116 -30.31 -1.62 -16.36
C THR A 116 -31.42 -0.58 -16.47
N ILE A 117 -32.16 -0.30 -15.39
CA ILE A 117 -33.19 0.76 -15.36
C ILE A 117 -32.58 2.15 -15.57
N TYR A 118 -31.35 2.42 -15.13
CA TYR A 118 -30.70 3.72 -15.39
C TYR A 118 -30.05 3.79 -16.78
N PHE A 119 -29.38 2.72 -17.23
CA PHE A 119 -28.67 2.72 -18.51
C PHE A 119 -29.61 2.64 -19.72
N PHE A 120 -30.70 1.86 -19.65
CA PHE A 120 -31.59 1.62 -20.77
C PHE A 120 -32.37 2.87 -21.25
N PRO A 121 -32.99 3.71 -20.39
CA PRO A 121 -33.63 4.94 -20.84
C PRO A 121 -32.61 5.99 -21.29
N LEU A 122 -31.40 6.01 -20.71
CA LEU A 122 -30.32 6.90 -21.12
C LEU A 122 -29.86 6.55 -22.55
N LEU A 123 -29.65 5.25 -22.85
CA LEU A 123 -29.32 4.76 -24.19
C LEU A 123 -30.43 5.04 -25.21
N ARG A 124 -31.70 4.87 -24.81
CA ARG A 124 -32.84 5.22 -25.67
C ARG A 124 -32.91 6.71 -25.97
N ARG A 125 -32.64 7.57 -24.98
CA ARG A 125 -32.59 9.02 -25.20
C ARG A 125 -31.44 9.43 -26.12
N LEU A 126 -30.25 8.86 -25.94
CA LEU A 126 -29.11 9.14 -26.82
C LEU A 126 -29.38 8.72 -28.27
N ARG A 127 -30.01 7.56 -28.47
CA ARG A 127 -30.43 7.11 -29.81
C ARG A 127 -31.49 8.03 -30.42
N ALA A 128 -32.50 8.44 -29.64
CA ALA A 128 -33.54 9.35 -30.12
C ALA A 128 -32.98 10.72 -30.53
N VAL A 129 -31.98 11.22 -29.79
CA VAL A 129 -31.27 12.47 -30.15
C VAL A 129 -30.48 12.31 -31.44
N GLN A 130 -29.82 11.17 -31.67
CA GLN A 130 -29.13 10.89 -32.94
C GLN A 130 -30.10 10.76 -34.14
N GLU A 131 -31.28 10.18 -33.94
CA GLU A 131 -32.32 10.07 -34.97
C GLU A 131 -32.92 11.43 -35.35
N LEU A 132 -33.00 12.38 -34.40
CA LEU A 132 -33.43 13.75 -34.65
C LEU A 132 -32.42 14.57 -35.46
N GLU A 133 -31.13 14.25 -35.36
CA GLU A 133 -30.04 14.95 -36.07
C GLU A 133 -29.79 14.39 -37.49
N SER A 134 -30.58 13.41 -37.91
CA SER A 134 -30.51 12.84 -39.26
C SER A 134 -31.26 13.76 -40.24
N PRO A 135 -30.60 14.50 -41.15
CA PRO A 135 -31.30 15.32 -42.13
C PRO A 135 -32.07 14.39 -43.08
N ARG A 136 -33.39 14.29 -42.90
CA ARG A 136 -34.28 13.69 -43.90
C ARG A 136 -34.24 14.56 -45.15
N LEU A 137 -33.38 14.18 -46.10
CA LEU A 137 -33.35 14.75 -47.45
C LEU A 137 -34.61 14.29 -48.20
N HIS A 138 -35.76 14.92 -47.94
CA HIS A 138 -36.90 14.84 -48.84
C HIS A 138 -36.61 15.74 -50.05
N VAL A 139 -35.91 15.18 -51.04
CA VAL A 139 -35.72 15.82 -52.35
C VAL A 139 -37.08 15.79 -53.06
N LEU A 140 -37.81 16.88 -52.95
CA LEU A 140 -39.00 17.15 -53.77
C LEU A 140 -38.48 17.58 -55.15
N LEU A 141 -38.24 16.60 -56.04
CA LEU A 141 -37.92 16.85 -57.44
C LEU A 141 -39.15 17.45 -58.12
N VAL A 142 -39.23 18.78 -58.13
CA VAL A 142 -40.04 19.53 -59.09
C VAL A 142 -39.40 19.33 -60.47
N PRO A 143 -40.12 18.83 -61.50
CA PRO A 143 -39.55 18.75 -62.83
C PRO A 143 -39.51 20.16 -63.43
N LEU A 144 -38.32 20.71 -63.64
CA LEU A 144 -38.13 21.93 -64.43
C LEU A 144 -37.69 21.52 -65.84
N GLN A 145 -38.56 21.86 -66.78
CA GLN A 145 -38.53 21.48 -68.19
C GLN A 145 -37.24 21.90 -68.89
N ALA A 146 -36.57 20.94 -69.51
CA ALA A 146 -35.35 21.12 -70.28
C ALA A 146 -35.68 21.64 -71.69
N ASP A 147 -35.72 22.97 -71.87
CA ASP A 147 -35.89 23.58 -73.21
C ASP A 147 -34.98 24.81 -73.45
N SER A 148 -33.95 25.06 -72.61
CA SER A 148 -33.12 26.28 -72.77
C SER A 148 -31.61 26.08 -72.54
N GLY A 149 -31.11 24.85 -72.61
CA GLY A 149 -29.67 24.54 -72.45
C GLY A 149 -28.85 24.56 -73.75
N ALA A 150 -29.52 24.45 -74.91
CA ALA A 150 -28.85 24.32 -76.21
C ALA A 150 -28.43 25.66 -76.83
N GLN A 151 -29.05 26.78 -76.42
CA GLN A 151 -28.74 28.12 -76.96
C GLN A 151 -27.48 28.76 -76.34
N LEU A 152 -27.14 28.41 -75.09
CA LEU A 152 -26.02 29.04 -74.38
C LEU A 152 -24.63 28.52 -74.77
N LEU A 153 -24.56 27.32 -75.36
CA LEU A 153 -23.30 26.73 -75.83
C LEU A 153 -22.91 27.19 -77.25
N SER A 154 -23.89 27.54 -78.10
CA SER A 154 -23.61 28.10 -79.43
C SER A 154 -23.06 29.53 -79.37
N ASP A 155 -23.55 30.33 -78.43
CA ASP A 155 -23.15 31.74 -78.28
C ASP A 155 -21.76 31.88 -77.65
N LEU A 156 -21.34 30.91 -76.82
CA LEU A 156 -20.00 30.89 -76.21
C LEU A 156 -18.90 30.45 -77.20
N LEU A 157 -19.24 29.60 -78.17
CA LEU A 157 -18.31 29.11 -79.21
C LEU A 157 -18.17 30.08 -80.39
N ALA A 158 -19.12 30.98 -80.62
CA ALA A 158 -19.02 32.06 -81.61
C ALA A 158 -18.12 33.22 -81.15
N GLY A 159 -17.90 33.38 -79.84
CA GLY A 159 -17.09 34.46 -79.26
C GLY A 159 -15.57 34.23 -79.22
N LEU A 160 -15.09 33.03 -79.60
CA LEU A 160 -13.67 32.63 -79.46
C LEU A 160 -12.94 32.41 -80.78
N MET A 161 -13.47 32.93 -81.89
CA MET A 161 -12.84 32.92 -83.21
C MET A 161 -12.42 34.35 -83.62
N ILE A 162 -11.14 34.69 -83.46
CA ILE A 162 -10.47 35.77 -84.22
C ILE A 162 -9.23 35.19 -84.92
N PRO A 163 -9.03 35.47 -86.23
CA PRO A 163 -8.16 34.68 -87.10
C PRO A 163 -6.73 35.22 -87.24
N SER A 164 -5.81 34.28 -87.48
CA SER A 164 -4.73 34.25 -88.50
C SER A 164 -4.07 35.55 -88.99
N LYS A 165 -2.75 35.65 -88.72
CA LYS A 165 -1.63 35.88 -89.67
C LYS A 165 -0.35 35.95 -88.82
N GLY A 166 0.79 35.33 -89.14
CA GLY A 166 1.36 35.02 -90.43
C GLY A 166 2.74 35.68 -90.48
N ASP A 167 3.76 34.82 -90.66
CA ASP A 167 5.12 35.06 -91.15
C ASP A 167 6.29 35.35 -90.19
N SER A 168 7.30 34.50 -90.41
CA SER A 168 8.65 34.37 -89.88
C SER A 168 9.57 35.56 -90.24
N PRO A 169 10.86 35.56 -89.85
CA PRO A 169 11.89 34.68 -90.42
C PRO A 169 12.49 33.67 -89.45
#